data_AF-A0A3D3KNZ6-F1
#
_entry.id   AF-A0A3D3KNZ6-F1
#
_cell.length_a   1.000
_cell.length_b   1.000
_cell.length_c   1.000
_cell.angle_alpha   90.00
_cell.angle_beta   90.00
_cell.angle_gamma   90.00
#
_symmetry.space_group_name_H-M   'P 1'
#
loop_
_entity.id
_entity.type
_entity.pdbx_description
1 polymer ?
#
loop_
_entity_poly.entity_id
_entity_poly.type
_entity_poly.pdbx_seq_one_letter_code
_entity_poly.pdbx_strand_id
1 'polypeptide(L)' 'YNGGPAFKRQWSWHFNGILVGRDPVALDRICANIIEDKRKEMGLPSLKQAKREPKYIRTAAALSLGEDDPKKIELVET' A
#
# COMPACT_ATOMS: atom_id res chain seq x y z
N TYR A 1 -2.59 9.35 -5.77
CA TYR A 1 -3.36 8.21 -6.32
C TYR A 1 -4.84 8.31 -5.94
N ASN A 2 -5.75 8.59 -6.87
CA ASN A 2 -7.17 8.82 -6.55
C ASN A 2 -8.14 8.33 -7.65
N GLY A 3 -7.72 7.32 -8.42
CA GLY A 3 -8.45 6.80 -9.57
C GLY A 3 -8.97 5.38 -9.43
N GLY A 4 -8.46 4.62 -8.45
CA GLY A 4 -8.55 3.16 -8.43
C GLY A 4 -7.41 2.51 -9.22
N PRO A 5 -7.42 1.17 -9.33
CA PRO A 5 -6.37 0.37 -10.00
C PRO A 5 -6.26 0.60 -11.50
N ALA A 6 -7.33 1.09 -12.14
CA ALA A 6 -7.28 1.46 -13.54
C ALA A 6 -6.32 2.64 -13.76
N PHE A 7 -5.50 2.56 -14.80
CA PHE A 7 -4.58 3.63 -15.17
C PHE A 7 -5.33 4.93 -15.49
N LYS A 8 -4.97 6.01 -14.80
CA LYS A 8 -5.48 7.37 -15.03
C LYS A 8 -4.32 8.34 -14.91
N ARG A 9 -3.94 8.98 -16.03
CA ARG A 9 -2.72 9.80 -16.12
C ARG A 9 -2.61 10.85 -15.00
N GLN A 10 -3.70 11.55 -14.70
CA GLN A 10 -3.75 12.59 -13.67
C GLN A 10 -3.58 12.07 -12.23
N TRP A 11 -3.73 10.76 -12.01
CA TRP A 11 -3.63 10.11 -10.70
C TRP A 11 -2.49 9.10 -10.59
N SER A 12 -1.69 8.99 -11.65
CA SER A 12 -0.52 8.11 -11.74
C SER A 12 0.74 8.92 -11.49
N TRP A 13 1.77 8.28 -10.94
CA TRP A 13 3.10 8.87 -10.81
C TRP A 13 4.15 7.80 -11.09
N HIS A 14 5.31 8.23 -11.54
CA HIS A 14 6.44 7.35 -11.75
C HIS A 14 7.09 7.06 -10.39
N PHE A 15 6.79 5.90 -9.81
CA PHE A 15 7.43 5.45 -8.57
C PHE A 15 8.92 5.13 -8.79
N ASN A 16 9.28 4.63 -9.98
CA ASN A 16 10.66 4.33 -10.39
C ASN A 16 11.45 3.40 -9.46
N GLY A 17 10.75 2.59 -8.65
CA GLY A 17 11.35 1.56 -7.81
C GLY A 17 10.73 0.19 -8.07
N ILE A 18 11.44 -0.85 -7.67
CA ILE A 18 10.96 -2.23 -7.69
C ILE A 18 10.86 -2.68 -6.24
N LEU A 19 9.70 -3.18 -5.83
CA LEU A 19 9.53 -3.86 -4.55
C LEU A 19 9.57 -5.36 -4.78
N VAL A 20 10.34 -6.06 -3.96
CA VAL A 20 10.48 -7.51 -4.00
C VAL A 20 10.31 -8.04 -2.58
N GLY A 21 9.51 -9.10 -2.43
CA GLY A 21 9.21 -9.68 -1.13
C GLY A 21 8.90 -11.17 -1.23
N ARG A 22 9.13 -11.89 -0.12
CA ARG A 22 8.79 -13.31 0.03
C ARG A 22 7.37 -13.54 0.55
N ASP A 23 6.79 -12.51 1.18
CA ASP A 23 5.44 -12.50 1.71
C ASP A 23 4.58 -11.52 0.91
N PRO A 24 3.56 -11.98 0.17
CA PRO A 24 2.71 -11.12 -0.63
C PRO A 24 1.82 -10.19 0.20
N VAL A 25 1.39 -10.61 1.41
CA VAL A 25 0.56 -9.77 2.29
C VAL A 25 1.40 -8.62 2.87
N ALA A 26 2.64 -8.92 3.26
CA ALA A 26 3.58 -7.91 3.71
C ALA A 26 3.90 -6.91 2.59
N LEU A 27 4.07 -7.40 1.36
CA LEU A 27 4.29 -6.56 0.18
C LEU A 27 3.11 -5.62 -0.06
N ASP A 28 1.88 -6.13 -0.02
CA ASP A 28 0.66 -5.31 -0.16
C ASP A 28 0.56 -4.25 0.94
N ARG A 29 0.93 -4.60 2.19
CA ARG A 29 0.97 -3.65 3.30
C ARG A 29 1.94 -2.50 3.03
N ILE A 30 3.16 -2.79 2.57
CA ILE A 30 4.16 -1.77 2.24
C ILE A 30 3.69 -0.92 1.06
N CYS A 31 3.18 -1.53 -0.01
CA CYS A 31 2.60 -0.81 -1.16
C CYS A 31 1.46 0.13 -0.75
N ALA A 32 0.59 -0.31 0.16
CA ALA A 32 -0.49 0.53 0.68
C ALA A 32 0.04 1.73 1.47
N ASN A 33 1.10 1.56 2.27
CA ASN A 33 1.75 2.66 2.99
C ASN A 33 2.36 3.69 2.02
N ILE A 34 3.07 3.24 0.97
CA ILE A 34 3.61 4.11 -0.08
C ILE A 34 2.50 4.95 -0.74
N ILE A 35 1.34 4.33 -1.00
CA ILE A 35 0.18 5.06 -1.54
C ILE A 35 -0.34 6.10 -0.55
N GLU A 36 -0.43 5.78 0.74
CA GLU A 36 -0.85 6.73 1.79
C GLU A 36 0.12 7.90 1.91
N ASP A 37 1.43 7.64 1.92
CA ASP A 37 2.46 8.68 1.94
C ASP A 37 2.34 9.57 0.70
N LYS A 38 2.15 8.98 -0.49
CA LYS A 38 1.92 9.76 -1.70
C LYS A 38 0.64 10.57 -1.64
N ARG A 39 -0.42 10.07 -1.01
CA ARG A 39 -1.67 10.82 -0.81
C ARG A 39 -1.45 12.00 0.14
N LYS A 40 -0.71 11.79 1.22
CA LYS A 40 -0.34 12.82 2.19
C LYS A 40 0.48 13.94 1.55
N GLU A 41 1.50 13.61 0.75
CA GLU A 41 2.29 14.60 -0.02
C GLU A 41 1.41 15.49 -0.91
N MET A 42 0.38 14.91 -1.51
CA MET A 42 -0.54 15.60 -2.43
C MET A 42 -1.72 16.27 -1.70
N GLY A 43 -1.73 16.31 -0.37
CA GLY A 43 -2.82 16.90 0.43
C GLY A 43 -4.16 16.18 0.28
N LEU A 44 -4.16 14.91 -0.11
CA LEU A 44 -5.37 14.09 -0.23
C LEU A 44 -5.74 13.46 1.12
N PRO A 45 -7.04 13.21 1.39
CA PRO A 45 -7.44 12.44 2.56
C PRO A 45 -6.79 11.04 2.55
N SER A 46 -6.54 10.46 3.72
CA SER A 46 -6.11 9.06 3.82
C SER A 46 -7.12 8.11 3.14
N LEU A 47 -6.70 6.90 2.77
CA LEU A 47 -7.61 5.88 2.23
C LEU A 47 -8.73 5.58 3.22
N LYS A 48 -8.42 5.55 4.52
CA LYS A 48 -9.42 5.38 5.58
C LYS A 48 -10.46 6.51 5.60
N GLN A 49 -10.02 7.77 5.59
CA GLN A 49 -10.93 8.92 5.52
C GLN A 49 -11.75 8.93 4.23
N ALA A 50 -11.15 8.48 3.12
CA ALA A 50 -11.83 8.36 1.83
C ALA A 50 -12.76 7.13 1.73
N LYS A 51 -12.91 6.32 2.80
CA LYS A 51 -13.68 5.06 2.81
C LYS A 51 -13.19 4.02 1.78
N ARG A 52 -11.89 4.03 1.50
CA ARG A 52 -11.19 3.16 0.54
C ARG A 52 -10.02 2.39 1.16
N GLU A 53 -10.04 2.24 2.48
CA GLU A 53 -9.04 1.46 3.21
C GLU A 53 -8.99 0.01 2.66
N PRO A 54 -7.79 -0.52 2.34
CA PRO A 54 -7.64 -1.86 1.80
C PRO A 54 -7.78 -2.92 2.90
N LYS A 55 -9.02 -3.13 3.38
CA LYS A 55 -9.32 -4.05 4.48
C LYS A 55 -8.93 -5.51 4.21
N TYR A 56 -8.85 -5.89 2.93
CA TYR A 56 -8.48 -7.24 2.51
C TYR A 56 -7.07 -7.65 2.97
N ILE A 57 -6.13 -6.70 3.11
CA ILE A 57 -4.78 -6.98 3.61
C ILE A 57 -4.87 -7.52 5.05
N ARG A 58 -5.66 -6.85 5.89
CA ARG A 58 -5.90 -7.27 7.27
C ARG A 58 -6.62 -8.62 7.33
N THR A 59 -7.59 -8.83 6.44
CA THR A 59 -8.29 -10.12 6.35
C THR A 59 -7.33 -11.25 5.96
N ALA A 60 -6.42 -11.03 5.00
CA ALA A 60 -5.45 -12.04 4.58
C ALA A 60 -4.49 -12.43 5.72
N ALA A 61 -3.98 -11.44 6.47
CA ALA A 61 -3.16 -11.71 7.65
C ALA A 61 -3.93 -12.45 8.75
N ALA A 62 -5.21 -12.11 8.98
CA ALA A 62 -6.06 -12.83 9.92
C ALA A 62 -6.29 -14.32 9.51
N LEU A 63 -6.22 -14.61 8.22
CA LEU A 63 -6.27 -15.97 7.67
C LEU A 63 -4.89 -16.66 7.63
N SER A 64 -3.86 -16.06 8.24
CA SER A 64 -2.48 -16.58 8.26
C SER A 64 -1.86 -16.79 6.87
N LEU A 65 -2.26 -15.98 5.88
CA LEU A 65 -1.71 -16.02 4.51
C LEU A 65 -0.42 -15.18 4.35
N GLY A 66 -0.02 -14.49 5.41
CA GLY A 66 1.13 -13.59 5.48
C GLY A 66 0.97 -12.61 6.64
N GLU A 67 1.87 -11.63 6.73
CA GLU A 67 1.92 -10.66 7.83
C GLU A 67 1.53 -9.25 7.35
N ASP A 68 0.72 -8.55 8.13
CA ASP A 68 0.31 -7.17 7.84
C ASP A 68 0.73 -6.15 8.91
N ASP A 69 1.33 -6.57 10.02
CA ASP A 69 1.89 -5.71 11.05
C ASP A 69 3.25 -5.13 10.61
N PRO A 70 3.36 -3.81 10.39
CA PRO A 70 4.62 -3.18 9.97
C PRO A 70 5.80 -3.46 10.92
N LYS A 71 5.55 -3.73 12.20
CA LYS A 71 6.64 -4.01 13.17
C LYS A 71 7.31 -5.37 12.97
N LYS A 72 6.65 -6.27 12.23
CA LYS A 72 7.16 -7.62 11.94
C LYS A 72 7.62 -7.77 10.49
N ILE A 73 7.44 -6.73 9.68
CA ILE A 73 7.90 -6.69 8.31
C ILE A 73 9.29 -6.06 8.31
N GLU A 74 10.29 -6.86 7.94
CA GLU A 74 11.64 -6.37 7.69
C GLU A 74 11.67 -5.66 6.33
N LEU A 75 11.75 -4.33 6.35
CA LEU A 75 11.91 -3.51 5.16
C LEU A 75 13.39 -3.14 5.00
N VAL A 76 13.96 -3.48 3.84
CA VAL A 76 15.34 -3.15 3.47
C VAL A 76 15.29 -2.22 2.26
N GLU A 77 15.93 -1.06 2.37
CA GLU A 77 16.06 -0.06 1.30
C GLU A 77 17.53 -0.02 0.83
N THR A 78 17.75 0.24 -0.47
CA THR A 78 19.08 0.30 -1.11
C THR A 78 19.36 1.69 -1.64
#